data_AF-A0A9C9ESH9-F1
#
_entry.id   AF-A0A9C9ESH9-F1
#
_cell.length_a   1.000
_cell.length_b   1.000
_cell.length_c   1.000
_cell.angle_alpha   90.00
_cell.angle_beta   90.00
_cell.angle_gamma   90.00
#
_symmetry.space_group_name_H-M   'P 1'
#
loop_
_entity.id
_entity.type
_entity.pdbx_description
1 polymer ?
#
loop_
_entity_poly.entity_id
_entity_poly.type
_entity_poly.pdbx_seq_one_letter_code
_entity_poly.pdbx_strand_id
1 'polypeptide(L)'
;MRDCLIAIGCLLWISTSWVQAQPTESTSSWVYPYLYELRLRSSSQRFFVGTGPFERQAIASYVEKLEPHDERGQWLKHILMKELRYRDRDTTDDYVISDLTLGSSIETRASACLSAALRFALYSGRDLSLWTVFRTSVNGAQLHKIDTRPWKEHARASFDAGGLSFRHGRLSIFVGRDELSWGMDCRRGLLLSGSAPAFDMVKLTFKTRRFLYTAFSSRLRRGEEDYRNGSM
;
A
#
# COMPACT_ATOMS: atom_id res chain seq x y z
N MET A 1 24.31 7.78 30.62
CA MET A 1 22.91 7.39 30.96
C MET A 1 21.94 8.57 30.98
N ARG A 2 22.33 9.73 31.53
CA ARG A 2 21.48 10.95 31.54
C ARG A 2 21.09 11.42 30.14
N ASP A 3 21.98 11.30 29.16
CA ASP A 3 21.72 11.74 27.79
C ASP A 3 20.77 10.82 27.01
N CYS A 4 20.75 9.50 27.33
CA CYS A 4 19.76 8.57 26.77
C CYS A 4 18.34 8.85 27.29
N LEU A 5 18.20 9.21 28.57
CA LEU A 5 16.90 9.51 29.17
C LEU A 5 16.31 10.81 28.62
N ILE A 6 17.15 11.81 28.31
CA ILE A 6 16.73 13.06 27.69
C ILE A 6 16.28 12.81 26.24
N ALA A 7 16.99 11.96 25.49
CA ALA A 7 16.58 11.59 24.13
C ALA A 7 15.24 10.83 24.10
N ILE A 8 15.04 9.90 25.03
CA ILE A 8 13.77 9.16 25.17
C ILE A 8 12.63 10.10 25.62
N GLY A 9 12.91 11.04 26.53
CA GLY A 9 11.96 12.07 26.95
C GLY A 9 11.55 13.02 25.82
N CYS A 10 12.50 13.46 24.99
CA CYS A 10 12.18 14.28 23.81
C CYS A 10 11.41 13.50 22.73
N LEU A 11 11.66 12.19 22.58
CA LEU A 11 10.89 11.32 21.69
C LEU A 11 9.44 11.15 22.19
N LEU A 12 9.25 11.05 23.50
CA LEU A 12 7.92 10.96 24.13
C LEU A 12 7.17 12.30 24.18
N TRP A 13 7.83 13.45 24.06
CA TRP A 13 7.14 14.75 24.14
C TRP A 13 6.56 15.22 22.79
N ILE A 14 6.95 14.58 21.68
CA ILE A 14 6.38 14.81 20.33
C ILE A 14 5.07 13.98 20.13
N SER A 15 4.61 13.28 21.18
CA SER A 15 3.63 12.19 21.15
C SER A 15 2.15 12.54 21.03
N THR A 16 1.74 13.81 21.06
CA THR A 16 0.29 14.11 21.16
C THR A 16 -0.42 14.27 19.82
N SER A 17 0.23 13.94 18.70
CA SER A 17 -0.46 13.90 17.42
C SER A 17 -1.07 12.52 17.18
N TRP A 18 -2.38 12.47 17.32
CA TRP A 18 -3.27 11.38 16.93
C TRP A 18 -3.10 11.12 15.43
N VAL A 19 -2.23 10.15 15.07
CA VAL A 19 -2.07 9.78 13.67
C VAL A 19 -2.18 8.27 13.56
N GLN A 20 -3.42 7.85 13.32
CA GLN A 20 -3.75 6.45 13.12
C GLN A 20 -2.96 5.86 11.95
N ALA A 21 -2.46 4.65 12.16
CA ALA A 21 -1.96 3.84 11.07
C ALA A 21 -3.15 3.43 10.20
N GLN A 22 -3.05 3.63 8.89
CA GLN A 22 -4.13 3.38 7.93
C GLN A 22 -3.66 2.39 6.86
N PRO A 23 -4.58 1.71 6.17
CA PRO A 23 -4.22 0.80 5.09
C PRO A 23 -3.44 1.56 4.01
N THR A 24 -2.26 1.06 3.63
CA THR A 24 -1.61 1.46 2.38
C THR A 24 -2.40 0.92 1.20
N GLU A 25 -2.56 1.74 0.17
CA GLU A 25 -3.20 1.33 -1.07
C GLU A 25 -2.15 0.70 -1.99
N SER A 26 -2.34 -0.56 -2.39
CA SER A 26 -1.41 -1.25 -3.31
C SER A 26 -1.20 -0.39 -4.54
N THR A 27 0.05 -0.25 -4.98
CA THR A 27 0.44 0.52 -6.18
C THR A 27 -0.28 0.06 -7.44
N SER A 28 -0.80 -1.17 -7.45
CA SER A 28 -1.62 -1.73 -8.53
C SER A 28 -3.11 -1.38 -8.45
N SER A 29 -3.56 -0.66 -7.42
CA SER A 29 -4.95 -0.28 -7.22
C SER A 29 -5.46 0.61 -8.35
N TRP A 30 -6.74 0.42 -8.68
CA TRP A 30 -7.48 1.26 -9.63
C TRP A 30 -7.52 2.74 -9.21
N VAL A 31 -7.33 3.02 -7.91
CA VAL A 31 -7.28 4.39 -7.36
C VAL A 31 -6.20 5.23 -8.04
N TYR A 32 -5.01 4.68 -8.30
CA TYR A 32 -3.87 5.46 -8.80
C TYR A 32 -4.06 6.05 -10.20
N PRO A 33 -4.51 5.30 -11.21
CA PRO A 33 -4.84 5.86 -12.53
C PRO A 33 -5.81 7.05 -12.45
N TYR A 34 -6.90 6.94 -11.69
CA TYR A 34 -7.87 8.03 -11.57
C TYR A 34 -7.37 9.19 -10.71
N LEU A 35 -6.56 8.91 -9.68
CA LEU A 35 -5.90 9.93 -8.88
C LEU A 35 -4.96 10.77 -9.75
N TYR A 36 -4.19 10.12 -10.63
CA TYR A 36 -3.30 10.79 -11.57
C TYR A 36 -4.09 11.61 -12.58
N GLU A 37 -5.16 11.05 -13.15
CA GLU A 37 -6.02 11.80 -14.06
C GLU A 37 -6.66 13.02 -13.39
N LEU A 38 -7.21 12.84 -12.19
CA LEU A 38 -7.81 13.93 -11.41
C LEU A 38 -6.80 15.04 -11.13
N ARG A 39 -5.55 14.68 -10.80
CA ARG A 39 -4.46 15.64 -10.60
C ARG A 39 -4.20 16.47 -11.86
N LEU A 40 -4.15 15.85 -13.04
CA LEU A 40 -3.92 16.57 -14.29
C LEU A 40 -5.05 17.55 -14.62
N ARG A 41 -6.27 17.29 -14.13
CA ARG A 41 -7.46 18.12 -14.33
C ARG A 41 -7.70 19.18 -13.24
N SER A 42 -6.81 19.30 -12.25
CA SER A 42 -6.99 20.19 -11.10
C SER A 42 -5.99 21.35 -11.10
N SER A 43 -6.41 22.50 -10.57
CA SER A 43 -5.59 23.74 -10.48
C SER A 43 -4.35 23.56 -9.59
N SER A 44 -4.52 22.80 -8.51
CA SER A 44 -3.51 22.62 -7.47
C SER A 44 -2.67 21.39 -7.77
N GLN A 45 -1.54 21.59 -8.45
CA GLN A 45 -0.53 20.54 -8.66
C GLN A 45 0.40 20.38 -7.44
N ARG A 46 -0.10 20.58 -6.21
CA ARG A 46 0.72 20.36 -5.02
C ARG A 46 1.29 18.94 -5.09
N PHE A 47 2.62 18.84 -5.00
CA PHE A 47 3.35 17.60 -5.20
C PHE A 47 2.80 16.50 -4.30
N PHE A 48 2.08 15.55 -4.89
CA PHE A 48 1.90 14.26 -4.29
C PHE A 48 3.26 13.55 -4.37
N VAL A 49 3.80 13.21 -3.21
CA VAL A 49 5.17 12.72 -3.00
C VAL A 49 5.45 11.55 -3.95
N GLY A 50 6.63 11.48 -4.55
CA GLY A 50 7.01 10.38 -5.45
C GLY A 50 7.37 9.07 -4.74
N THR A 51 6.85 8.79 -3.54
CA THR A 51 7.17 7.56 -2.80
C THR A 51 5.89 6.87 -2.35
N GLY A 52 5.54 5.76 -2.99
CA GLY A 52 4.41 4.91 -2.64
C GLY A 52 4.84 3.58 -1.99
N PRO A 53 3.86 2.79 -1.50
CA PRO A 53 2.42 3.04 -1.52
C PRO A 53 1.97 4.08 -0.48
N PHE A 54 0.85 4.77 -0.75
CA PHE A 54 0.30 5.79 0.14
C PHE A 54 -0.82 5.23 0.99
N GLU A 55 -0.96 5.79 2.18
CA GLU A 55 -2.10 5.51 3.04
C GLU A 55 -3.39 6.06 2.43
N ARG A 56 -4.48 5.29 2.50
CA ARG A 56 -5.77 5.70 1.95
C ARG A 56 -6.22 7.07 2.48
N GLN A 57 -6.05 7.35 3.78
CA GLN A 57 -6.40 8.66 4.35
C GLN A 57 -5.52 9.80 3.79
N ALA A 58 -4.25 9.54 3.50
CA ALA A 58 -3.37 10.52 2.86
C ALA A 58 -3.83 10.81 1.42
N ILE A 59 -4.29 9.77 0.69
CA ILE A 59 -4.92 9.93 -0.62
C ILE A 59 -6.22 10.73 -0.49
N ALA A 60 -7.11 10.37 0.46
CA ALA A 60 -8.39 11.05 0.68
C ALA A 60 -8.21 12.54 1.00
N SER A 61 -7.31 12.84 1.95
CA SER A 61 -6.95 14.20 2.34
C SER A 61 -6.35 15.01 1.19
N TYR A 62 -5.69 14.34 0.24
CA TYR A 62 -5.15 14.97 -0.95
C TYR A 62 -6.25 15.23 -1.98
N VAL A 63 -7.07 14.21 -2.30
CA VAL A 63 -8.21 14.32 -3.24
C VAL A 63 -9.19 15.40 -2.80
N GLU A 64 -9.45 15.53 -1.50
CA GLU A 64 -10.33 16.56 -0.94
C GLU A 64 -9.87 17.98 -1.30
N LYS A 65 -8.56 18.23 -1.29
CA LYS A 65 -7.94 19.53 -1.57
C LYS A 65 -7.80 19.85 -3.06
N LEU A 66 -8.13 18.90 -3.94
CA LEU A 66 -8.09 19.12 -5.38
C LEU A 66 -9.34 19.87 -5.84
N GLU A 67 -9.15 20.87 -6.68
CA GLU A 67 -10.20 21.66 -7.29
C GLU A 67 -10.18 21.39 -8.81
N PRO A 68 -10.97 20.40 -9.28
CA PRO A 68 -11.05 20.07 -10.70
C PRO A 68 -11.74 21.17 -11.50
N HIS A 69 -11.26 21.41 -12.72
CA HIS A 69 -11.76 22.46 -13.61
C HIS A 69 -12.97 22.05 -14.46
N ASP A 70 -13.20 20.75 -14.63
CA ASP A 70 -14.18 20.20 -15.54
C ASP A 70 -15.09 19.17 -14.87
N GLU A 71 -16.21 18.85 -15.54
CA GLU A 71 -17.20 17.88 -15.04
C GLU A 71 -16.58 16.50 -14.80
N ARG A 72 -15.68 16.08 -15.68
CA ARG A 72 -14.97 14.79 -15.55
C ARG A 72 -14.12 14.75 -14.29
N GLY A 73 -13.36 15.80 -13.98
CA GLY A 73 -12.59 15.90 -12.75
C GLY A 73 -13.50 15.93 -11.51
N GLN A 74 -14.64 16.62 -11.55
CA GLN A 74 -15.61 16.61 -10.45
C GLN A 74 -16.17 15.20 -10.20
N TRP A 75 -16.53 14.48 -11.26
CA TRP A 75 -16.99 13.09 -11.19
C TRP A 75 -15.92 12.15 -10.62
N LEU A 76 -14.67 12.27 -11.08
CA LEU A 76 -13.53 11.50 -10.57
C LEU A 76 -13.31 11.76 -9.08
N LYS A 77 -13.32 13.03 -8.66
CA LYS A 77 -13.22 13.42 -7.25
C LYS A 77 -14.34 12.77 -6.44
N HIS A 78 -15.58 12.82 -6.93
CA HIS A 78 -16.73 12.22 -6.25
C HIS A 78 -16.55 10.71 -6.04
N ILE A 79 -16.20 9.96 -7.08
CA ILE A 79 -16.01 8.50 -6.99
C ILE A 79 -14.85 8.14 -6.06
N LEU A 80 -13.70 8.82 -6.21
CA LEU A 80 -12.54 8.59 -5.35
C LEU A 80 -12.87 8.90 -3.89
N MET A 81 -13.54 10.02 -3.62
CA MET A 81 -13.94 10.35 -2.25
C MET A 81 -14.95 9.35 -1.70
N LYS A 82 -15.89 8.85 -2.50
CA LYS A 82 -16.83 7.82 -2.08
C LYS A 82 -16.11 6.53 -1.68
N GLU A 83 -15.14 6.08 -2.48
CA GLU A 83 -14.34 4.88 -2.20
C GLU A 83 -13.40 5.06 -0.99
N LEU A 84 -12.79 6.24 -0.87
CA LEU A 84 -11.79 6.50 0.16
C LEU A 84 -12.42 6.86 1.51
N ARG A 85 -13.56 7.56 1.52
CA ARG A 85 -14.27 8.00 2.74
C ARG A 85 -15.27 7.00 3.30
N TYR A 86 -15.60 5.91 2.58
CA TYR A 86 -16.54 4.89 3.10
C TYR A 86 -16.11 4.30 4.46
N ARG A 87 -14.89 4.59 4.92
CA ARG A 87 -14.31 4.14 6.19
C ARG A 87 -13.98 5.20 7.23
N ASP A 88 -14.22 6.48 6.96
CA ASP A 88 -13.83 7.59 7.86
C ASP A 88 -14.91 7.88 8.92
N ARG A 89 -15.53 6.84 9.50
CA ARG A 89 -16.34 7.00 10.71
C ARG A 89 -15.38 7.14 11.89
N ASP A 90 -15.59 8.18 12.71
CA ASP A 90 -14.92 8.44 14.00
C ASP A 90 -14.54 7.14 14.70
N THR A 91 -13.30 6.70 14.52
CA THR A 91 -12.81 5.43 15.03
C THR A 91 -11.73 5.73 16.04
N THR A 92 -12.10 6.32 17.17
CA THR A 92 -11.24 6.32 18.37
C THR A 92 -10.97 4.90 18.90
N ASP A 93 -11.73 3.92 18.42
CA ASP A 93 -11.68 2.53 18.87
C ASP A 93 -10.81 1.65 17.96
N ASP A 94 -10.25 0.60 18.56
CA ASP A 94 -9.60 -0.48 17.82
C ASP A 94 -10.61 -1.09 16.81
N TYR A 95 -10.21 -1.26 15.56
CA TYR A 95 -11.11 -1.76 14.53
C TYR A 95 -10.46 -2.78 13.60
N VAL A 96 -11.31 -3.69 13.11
CA VAL A 96 -10.94 -4.77 12.20
C VAL A 96 -11.55 -4.48 10.83
N ILE A 97 -10.71 -4.57 9.81
CA ILE A 97 -11.07 -4.47 8.42
C ILE A 97 -10.79 -5.81 7.74
N SER A 98 -11.80 -6.33 7.05
CA SER A 98 -11.63 -7.41 6.10
C SER A 98 -12.21 -6.97 4.75
N ASP A 99 -11.38 -6.99 3.71
CA ASP A 99 -11.80 -6.71 2.34
C ASP A 99 -11.55 -7.95 1.49
N LEU A 100 -12.56 -8.36 0.72
CA LEU A 100 -12.44 -9.40 -0.30
C LEU A 100 -12.57 -8.73 -1.66
N THR A 101 -11.54 -8.83 -2.49
CA THR A 101 -11.57 -8.40 -3.88
C THR A 101 -11.54 -9.63 -4.77
N LEU A 102 -12.50 -9.74 -5.67
CA LEU A 102 -12.54 -10.77 -6.70
C LEU A 102 -12.18 -10.11 -8.04
N GLY A 103 -11.29 -10.72 -8.79
CA GLY A 103 -10.85 -10.23 -10.08
C GLY A 103 -10.75 -11.38 -11.08
N SER A 104 -11.16 -11.15 -12.31
CA SER A 104 -10.84 -12.03 -13.43
C SER A 104 -9.94 -11.28 -14.40
N SER A 105 -8.97 -12.00 -14.96
CA SER A 105 -8.14 -11.48 -16.04
C SER A 105 -8.08 -12.51 -17.16
N ILE A 106 -8.26 -12.03 -18.38
CA ILE A 106 -8.09 -12.84 -19.58
C ILE A 106 -6.67 -12.57 -20.08
N GLU A 107 -5.77 -13.54 -19.94
CA GLU A 107 -4.48 -13.45 -20.62
C GLU A 107 -4.70 -13.75 -22.11
N THR A 108 -4.14 -12.88 -22.96
CA THR A 108 -4.27 -12.98 -24.42
C THR A 108 -3.76 -14.35 -24.89
N ARG A 109 -4.71 -15.22 -25.29
CA ARG A 109 -4.57 -16.58 -25.89
C ARG A 109 -4.79 -17.80 -24.97
N ALA A 110 -5.94 -17.86 -24.30
CA ALA A 110 -6.70 -19.10 -23.99
C ALA A 110 -6.73 -19.64 -22.55
N SER A 111 -6.34 -18.85 -21.53
CA SER A 111 -6.74 -19.19 -20.16
C SER A 111 -7.40 -17.99 -19.48
N ALA A 112 -8.61 -18.20 -18.98
CA ALA A 112 -9.22 -17.28 -18.04
C ALA A 112 -8.56 -17.53 -16.68
N CYS A 113 -7.89 -16.53 -16.14
CA CYS A 113 -7.41 -16.58 -14.77
C CYS A 113 -8.46 -15.96 -13.86
N LEU A 114 -8.89 -16.72 -12.87
CA LEU A 114 -9.73 -16.23 -11.79
C LEU A 114 -8.83 -15.97 -10.60
N SER A 115 -8.90 -14.77 -10.04
CA SER A 115 -8.09 -14.35 -8.91
C SER A 115 -8.97 -13.83 -7.78
N ALA A 116 -8.60 -14.12 -6.55
CA ALA A 116 -9.17 -13.49 -5.37
C ALA A 116 -8.04 -12.91 -4.53
N ALA A 117 -8.26 -11.72 -3.99
CA ALA A 117 -7.39 -11.10 -3.00
C ALA A 117 -8.18 -10.89 -1.72
N LEU A 118 -7.67 -11.43 -0.62
CA LEU A 118 -8.25 -11.28 0.70
C LEU A 118 -7.30 -10.45 1.54
N ARG A 119 -7.78 -9.28 1.96
CA ARG A 119 -7.06 -8.36 2.82
C ARG A 119 -7.65 -8.41 4.22
N PHE A 120 -6.80 -8.61 5.20
CA PHE A 120 -7.14 -8.38 6.60
C PHE A 120 -6.29 -7.27 7.15
N ALA A 121 -6.88 -6.41 7.96
CA ALA A 121 -6.15 -5.39 8.67
C ALA A 121 -6.77 -5.12 10.03
N LEU A 122 -5.92 -5.02 11.03
CA LEU A 122 -6.22 -4.70 12.41
C LEU A 122 -5.55 -3.37 12.72
N TYR A 123 -6.32 -2.46 13.28
CA TYR A 123 -5.85 -1.13 13.64
C TYR A 123 -6.13 -0.92 15.11
N SER A 124 -5.10 -0.48 15.82
CA SER A 124 -5.28 0.00 17.18
C SER A 124 -5.27 1.51 17.20
N GLY A 125 -6.09 2.10 18.07
CA GLY A 125 -6.05 3.53 18.37
C GLY A 125 -4.70 4.03 18.91
N ARG A 126 -3.77 3.11 19.22
CA ARG A 126 -2.39 3.38 19.69
C ARG A 126 -1.36 3.42 18.57
N ASP A 127 -1.74 3.94 17.40
CA ASP A 127 -0.87 4.11 16.23
C ASP A 127 -0.20 2.82 15.73
N LEU A 128 -0.80 1.65 16.02
CA LEU A 128 -0.34 0.35 15.57
C LEU A 128 -1.29 -0.17 14.49
N SER A 129 -0.74 -0.70 13.40
CA SER A 129 -1.51 -1.51 12.46
C SER A 129 -0.81 -2.81 12.13
N LEU A 130 -1.62 -3.84 11.93
CA LEU A 130 -1.20 -5.12 11.40
C LEU A 130 -2.07 -5.39 10.18
N TRP A 131 -1.49 -5.74 9.05
CA TRP A 131 -2.27 -6.09 7.87
C TRP A 131 -1.61 -7.20 7.07
N THR A 132 -2.43 -7.89 6.28
CA THR A 132 -2.01 -8.99 5.41
C THR A 132 -2.90 -9.03 4.18
N VAL A 133 -2.31 -9.43 3.06
CA VAL A 133 -2.95 -9.62 1.75
C VAL A 133 -2.57 -11.01 1.25
N PHE A 134 -3.57 -11.87 1.17
CA PHE A 134 -3.47 -13.18 0.53
C PHE A 134 -4.05 -13.07 -0.87
N ARG A 135 -3.37 -13.66 -1.85
CA ARG A 135 -3.94 -13.85 -3.20
C ARG A 135 -4.08 -15.31 -3.52
N THR A 136 -5.17 -15.65 -4.16
CA THR A 136 -5.37 -16.95 -4.80
C THR A 136 -5.59 -16.75 -6.28
N SER A 137 -5.09 -17.67 -7.09
CA SER A 137 -5.41 -17.75 -8.51
C SER A 137 -5.81 -19.18 -8.89
N VAL A 138 -6.61 -19.30 -9.94
CA VAL A 138 -6.94 -20.55 -10.61
C VAL A 138 -6.47 -20.43 -12.05
N ASN A 139 -5.76 -21.46 -12.55
CA ASN A 139 -5.28 -21.54 -13.93
C ASN A 139 -4.23 -20.49 -14.37
N GLY A 140 -3.70 -19.67 -13.45
CA GLY A 140 -2.72 -18.62 -13.75
C GLY A 140 -1.49 -18.70 -12.86
N ALA A 141 -0.42 -19.32 -13.34
CA ALA A 141 0.85 -19.40 -12.60
C ALA A 141 1.63 -18.08 -12.61
N GLN A 142 1.41 -17.21 -13.61
CA GLN A 142 2.20 -16.01 -13.86
C GLN A 142 1.74 -14.77 -13.08
N LEU A 143 0.51 -14.75 -12.55
CA LEU A 143 -0.01 -13.59 -11.82
C LEU A 143 0.55 -13.44 -10.40
N HIS A 144 1.16 -14.49 -9.87
CA HIS A 144 1.77 -14.43 -8.55
C HIS A 144 3.24 -14.05 -8.66
N LYS A 145 3.61 -12.95 -8.01
CA LYS A 145 4.95 -12.39 -8.13
C LYS A 145 5.99 -13.20 -7.34
N ILE A 146 5.69 -13.71 -6.14
CA ILE A 146 6.62 -14.44 -5.23
C ILE A 146 5.81 -15.36 -4.26
N ASP A 147 6.39 -16.46 -3.76
CA ASP A 147 5.85 -17.38 -2.74
C ASP A 147 4.52 -18.07 -3.10
N THR A 148 4.42 -18.63 -4.30
CA THR A 148 3.27 -19.49 -4.62
C THR A 148 3.42 -20.86 -4.01
N ARG A 149 2.42 -21.28 -3.23
CA ARG A 149 2.24 -22.68 -2.90
C ARG A 149 1.08 -23.25 -3.72
N PRO A 150 1.23 -24.47 -4.26
CA PRO A 150 0.11 -25.15 -4.89
C PRO A 150 -0.99 -25.33 -3.85
N TRP A 151 -2.22 -24.98 -4.23
CA TRP A 151 -3.41 -25.17 -3.42
C TRP A 151 -4.44 -25.92 -4.26
N LYS A 152 -4.47 -27.26 -4.13
CA LYS A 152 -5.20 -28.15 -5.05
C LYS A 152 -4.66 -28.06 -6.49
N GLU A 153 -5.04 -29.01 -7.35
CA GLU A 153 -4.38 -29.26 -8.65
C GLU A 153 -4.31 -28.05 -9.60
N HIS A 154 -5.25 -27.10 -9.50
CA HIS A 154 -5.34 -25.96 -10.42
C HIS A 154 -5.36 -24.59 -9.73
N ALA A 155 -5.24 -24.56 -8.41
CA ALA A 155 -5.22 -23.31 -7.65
C ALA A 155 -3.84 -23.06 -7.03
N ARG A 156 -3.50 -21.79 -6.88
CA ARG A 156 -2.31 -21.33 -6.19
C ARG A 156 -2.71 -20.30 -5.15
N ALA A 157 -2.00 -20.30 -4.01
CA ALA A 157 -2.06 -19.24 -3.02
C ALA A 157 -0.69 -18.60 -2.86
N SER A 158 -0.67 -17.29 -2.66
CA SER A 158 0.52 -16.55 -2.28
C SER A 158 0.21 -15.54 -1.19
N PHE A 159 1.18 -15.33 -0.31
CA PHE A 159 1.22 -14.18 0.57
C PHE A 159 1.88 -13.01 -0.18
N ASP A 160 1.07 -12.04 -0.59
CA ASP A 160 1.50 -10.96 -1.49
C ASP A 160 2.15 -9.81 -0.71
N ALA A 161 1.51 -9.38 0.37
CA ALA A 161 2.01 -8.32 1.22
C ALA A 161 1.40 -8.40 2.63
N GLY A 162 2.03 -7.75 3.61
CA GLY A 162 1.55 -7.69 4.97
C GLY A 162 2.66 -7.33 5.94
N GLY A 163 2.32 -6.68 7.04
CA GLY A 163 3.29 -6.29 8.04
C GLY A 163 2.69 -5.58 9.22
N LEU A 164 3.57 -5.26 10.16
CA LEU A 164 3.29 -4.43 11.32
C LEU A 164 3.80 -3.02 11.04
N SER A 165 2.94 -2.02 11.22
CA SER A 165 3.34 -0.62 11.18
C SER A 165 3.08 0.00 12.54
N PHE A 166 4.06 0.74 13.03
CA PHE A 166 3.95 1.60 14.18
C PHE A 166 4.15 3.04 13.72
N ARG A 167 3.33 3.96 14.20
CA ARG A 167 3.46 5.38 13.94
C ARG A 167 3.55 6.13 15.25
N HIS A 168 4.35 7.19 15.27
CA HIS A 168 4.43 8.06 16.42
C HIS A 168 4.75 9.48 15.96
N GLY A 169 3.72 10.30 15.88
CA GLY A 169 3.75 11.65 15.32
C GLY A 169 4.38 11.72 13.94
N ARG A 170 5.64 12.18 13.86
CA ARG A 170 6.36 12.36 12.58
C ARG A 170 7.10 11.12 12.12
N LEU A 171 7.26 10.13 12.99
CA LEU A 171 7.99 8.90 12.72
C LEU A 171 7.01 7.76 12.41
N SER A 172 7.38 6.90 11.48
CA SER A 172 6.69 5.63 11.22
C SER A 172 7.72 4.55 10.96
N ILE A 173 7.49 3.39 11.56
CA ILE A 173 8.32 2.20 11.43
C ILE A 173 7.41 1.09 10.89
N PHE A 174 7.83 0.46 9.81
CA PHE A 174 7.14 -0.67 9.20
C PHE A 174 8.08 -1.87 9.17
N VAL A 175 7.57 -3.04 9.54
CA VAL A 175 8.28 -4.32 9.46
C VAL A 175 7.34 -5.33 8.79
N GLY A 176 7.75 -5.85 7.64
CA GLY A 176 6.99 -6.84 6.91
C GLY A 176 7.27 -6.82 5.43
N ARG A 177 6.30 -7.29 4.65
CA ARG A 177 6.33 -7.28 3.19
C ARG A 177 5.44 -6.16 2.66
N ASP A 178 6.02 -5.26 1.86
CA ASP A 178 5.26 -4.19 1.22
C ASP A 178 5.81 -3.89 -0.16
N GLU A 179 5.00 -3.26 -0.99
CA GLU A 179 5.46 -2.68 -2.24
C GLU A 179 6.28 -1.43 -1.93
N LEU A 180 7.22 -1.10 -2.80
CA LEU A 180 7.98 0.15 -2.71
C LEU A 180 8.11 0.74 -4.09
N SER A 181 7.66 1.99 -4.25
CA SER A 181 7.77 2.71 -5.51
C SER A 181 8.37 4.09 -5.27
N TRP A 182 9.46 4.40 -5.97
CA TRP A 182 10.13 5.70 -5.94
C TRP A 182 10.11 6.29 -7.35
N GLY A 183 9.26 7.28 -7.55
CA GLY A 183 9.06 8.01 -8.79
C GLY A 183 7.73 8.78 -8.81
N MET A 184 7.59 9.70 -9.77
CA MET A 184 6.34 10.43 -9.97
C MET A 184 5.23 9.56 -10.58
N ASP A 185 5.61 8.50 -11.29
CA ASP A 185 4.67 7.53 -11.85
C ASP A 185 4.58 6.30 -10.95
N CYS A 186 3.36 6.00 -10.49
CA CYS A 186 3.02 4.79 -9.75
C CYS A 186 3.41 3.49 -10.49
N ARG A 187 3.47 3.51 -11.83
CA ARG A 187 3.83 2.35 -12.65
C ARG A 187 5.29 2.34 -13.09
N ARG A 188 5.94 3.51 -13.24
CA ARG A 188 7.25 3.65 -13.89
C ARG A 188 8.24 4.50 -13.08
N GLY A 189 8.49 4.10 -11.85
CA GLY A 189 9.63 4.62 -11.09
C GLY A 189 10.97 4.18 -11.70
N LEU A 190 11.93 5.10 -11.79
CA LEU A 190 13.27 4.83 -12.36
C LEU A 190 14.13 3.97 -11.43
N LEU A 191 14.02 4.17 -10.11
CA LEU A 191 14.78 3.41 -9.11
C LEU A 191 14.01 2.20 -8.62
N LEU A 192 12.74 2.42 -8.25
CA LEU A 192 11.84 1.37 -7.77
C LEU A 192 10.49 1.58 -8.43
N SER A 193 10.14 0.68 -9.34
CA SER A 193 8.85 0.69 -10.04
C SER A 193 7.78 0.01 -9.19
N GLY A 194 6.53 0.49 -9.23
CA GLY A 194 5.38 -0.25 -8.69
C GLY A 194 5.11 -1.60 -9.39
N SER A 195 5.80 -1.88 -10.49
CA SER A 195 5.78 -3.21 -11.12
C SER A 195 6.65 -4.22 -10.38
N ALA A 196 7.60 -3.76 -9.55
CA ALA A 196 8.44 -4.64 -8.74
C ALA A 196 7.60 -5.53 -7.80
N PRO A 197 8.08 -6.72 -7.44
CA PRO A 197 7.47 -7.50 -6.38
C PRO A 197 7.57 -6.78 -5.03
N ALA A 198 6.68 -7.12 -4.10
CA ALA A 198 6.80 -6.65 -2.73
C ALA A 198 8.08 -7.19 -2.08
N PHE A 199 8.69 -6.39 -1.21
CA PHE A 199 9.94 -6.74 -0.53
C PHE A 199 9.71 -7.01 0.94
N ASP A 200 10.38 -8.03 1.49
CA ASP A 200 10.53 -8.17 2.94
C ASP A 200 11.48 -7.06 3.41
N MET A 201 10.96 -6.10 4.19
CA MET A 201 11.66 -4.89 4.56
C MET A 201 11.39 -4.41 5.98
N VAL A 202 12.35 -3.67 6.51
CA VAL A 202 12.18 -2.72 7.61
C VAL A 202 12.25 -1.32 7.01
N LYS A 203 11.18 -0.54 7.13
CA LYS A 203 11.04 0.80 6.55
C LYS A 203 10.84 1.81 7.66
N LEU A 204 11.62 2.89 7.63
CA LEU A 204 11.53 4.02 8.53
C LEU A 204 11.18 5.28 7.73
N THR A 205 10.09 5.91 8.10
CA THR A 205 9.57 7.12 7.45
C THR A 205 9.54 8.25 8.45
N PHE A 206 10.13 9.39 8.11
CA PHE A 206 10.10 10.60 8.91
C PHE A 206 9.52 11.76 8.11
N LYS A 207 8.44 12.36 8.62
CA LYS A 207 7.72 13.44 7.94
C LYS A 207 7.91 14.77 8.67
N THR A 208 8.42 15.76 7.97
CA THR A 208 8.40 17.16 8.41
C THR A 208 7.29 17.93 7.68
N ARG A 209 7.12 19.23 7.96
CA ARG A 209 6.15 20.06 7.24
C ARG A 209 6.43 20.16 5.73
N ARG A 210 7.69 20.05 5.31
CA ARG A 210 8.13 20.29 3.92
C ARG A 210 8.74 19.06 3.25
N PHE A 211 9.28 18.13 4.04
CA PHE A 211 10.05 16.99 3.53
C PHE A 211 9.51 15.68 4.08
N LEU A 212 9.54 14.65 3.23
CA LEU A 212 9.35 13.26 3.61
C LEU A 212 10.68 12.54 3.40
N TYR A 213 11.17 11.91 4.46
CA TYR A 213 12.37 11.07 4.41
C TYR A 213 11.95 9.61 4.58
N THR A 214 12.42 8.75 3.70
CA THR A 214 12.15 7.32 3.75
C THR A 214 13.46 6.57 3.63
N ALA A 215 13.78 5.77 4.63
CA ALA A 215 14.87 4.80 4.61
C ALA A 215 14.28 3.40 4.73
N PHE A 216 14.87 2.42 4.05
CA PHE A 216 14.46 1.04 4.19
C PHE A 216 15.65 0.12 4.05
N SER A 217 15.57 -1.04 4.71
CA SER A 217 16.46 -2.17 4.51
C SER A 217 15.59 -3.34 4.08
N SER A 218 15.95 -4.00 2.98
CA SER A 218 15.21 -5.15 2.48
C SER A 218 16.13 -6.34 2.24
N ARG A 219 15.54 -7.52 2.35
CA ARG A 219 16.18 -8.76 1.90
C ARG A 219 15.63 -9.11 0.53
N LEU A 220 16.49 -9.09 -0.49
CA LEU A 220 16.14 -9.62 -1.80
C LEU A 220 15.95 -11.13 -1.68
N ARG A 221 14.78 -11.61 -2.13
CA ARG A 221 14.57 -13.04 -2.29
C ARG A 221 15.18 -13.49 -3.59
N ARG A 222 15.89 -14.61 -3.53
CA ARG A 222 16.31 -15.32 -4.74
C ARG A 222 15.03 -15.90 -5.34
N GLY A 223 14.73 -15.58 -6.60
CA GLY A 223 13.68 -16.30 -7.31
C GLY A 223 14.10 -17.76 -7.38
N GLU A 224 13.39 -18.64 -6.68
CA GLU A 224 13.57 -20.07 -6.86
C GLU A 224 13.14 -20.40 -8.29
N GLU A 225 14.09 -20.80 -9.13
CA GLU A 225 13.88 -21.40 -10.45
C GLU A 225 13.23 -22.80 -10.33
N ASP A 226 12.20 -22.95 -9.51
CA ASP A 226 11.52 -24.23 -9.26
C ASP A 226 10.67 -24.70 -10.46
N TYR A 227 10.75 -24.01 -11.60
CA TYR A 227 10.16 -24.48 -12.86
C TYR A 227 10.97 -25.54 -13.60
N ARG A 228 12.19 -25.89 -13.16
CA ARG A 228 13.04 -26.82 -13.93
C ARG A 228 12.79 -28.31 -13.75
N ASN A 229 12.02 -28.76 -12.76
CA ASN A 229 11.88 -30.21 -12.49
C ASN A 229 10.43 -30.77 -12.57
N GLY A 230 9.48 -30.03 -13.14
CA GLY A 230 8.07 -30.43 -13.23
C GLY A 230 7.63 -31.10 -14.52
N SER A 231 8.55 -31.60 -15.35
CA SER A 231 8.23 -32.40 -16.54
C SER A 231 8.78 -33.82 -16.38
N MET A 232 8.04 -34.65 -15.66
CA MET A 232 8.02 -36.10 -15.80
C MET A 232 6.57 -36.57 -15.73
#